data_AF-A0A957DF25-F1
#
_entry.id   AF-A0A957DF25-F1
#
_cell.length_a   1.000
_cell.length_b   1.000
_cell.length_c   1.000
_cell.angle_alpha   90.00
_cell.angle_beta   90.00
_cell.angle_gamma   90.00
#
_symmetry.space_group_name_H-M   'P 1'
#
loop_
_entity.id
_entity.type
_entity.pdbx_description
1 polymer ?
#
loop_
_entity_poly.entity_id
_entity_poly.type
_entity_poly.pdbx_seq_one_letter_code
_entity_poly.pdbx_strand_id
1 'polypeptide(L)'
;MNVIQVLNDARWYDLTQALSIFTPPWPGEMPLQVHFFKRLTGSWGGGQGANGQLIEWSNNTGTHLVGPRAFHSGARAIADIPLT
;
A
#
# COMPACT_ATOMS: atom_id res chain seq x y z
N MET A 1 1.32 -7.04 -34.78
CA MET A 1 2.13 -6.97 -33.54
C MET A 1 1.53 -7.98 -32.57
N ASN A 2 2.28 -8.96 -32.09
CA ASN A 2 1.74 -9.92 -31.13
C ASN A 2 1.76 -9.33 -29.70
N VAL A 3 1.06 -9.97 -28.76
CA VAL A 3 1.01 -9.51 -27.35
C VAL A 3 2.40 -9.37 -26.73
N ILE A 4 3.34 -10.26 -27.05
CA ILE A 4 4.70 -10.24 -26.50
C ILE A 4 5.45 -8.98 -26.95
N GLN A 5 5.33 -8.60 -28.22
CA GLN A 5 5.93 -7.38 -28.76
C GLN A 5 5.33 -6.13 -28.12
N VAL A 6 4.00 -6.09 -27.94
CA VAL A 6 3.32 -4.98 -27.26
C VAL A 6 3.80 -4.83 -25.81
N LEU A 7 3.92 -5.93 -25.07
CA LEU A 7 4.39 -5.91 -23.68
C LEU A 7 5.86 -5.51 -23.56
N ASN A 8 6.70 -5.91 -24.52
CA ASN A 8 8.12 -5.56 -24.54
C ASN A 8 8.36 -4.08 -24.85
N ASP A 9 7.54 -3.48 -25.72
CA ASP A 9 7.69 -2.10 -26.16
C ASP A 9 6.91 -1.10 -25.26
N ALA A 10 5.96 -1.60 -24.47
CA ALA A 10 5.17 -0.79 -23.56
C ALA A 10 6.05 -0.20 -22.44
N ARG A 11 5.82 1.09 -22.14
CA ARG A 11 6.45 1.77 -21.00
C ARG A 11 5.46 1.86 -19.86
N TRP A 12 5.94 1.54 -18.66
CA TRP A 12 5.19 1.69 -17.42
C TRP A 12 5.65 2.96 -16.73
N TYR A 13 4.68 3.80 -16.36
CA TYR A 13 4.93 5.03 -15.60
C TYR A 13 4.31 4.87 -14.22
N ASP A 14 5.09 5.16 -13.19
CA ASP A 14 4.58 5.17 -11.83
C ASP A 14 3.80 6.47 -11.59
N LEU A 15 2.50 6.34 -11.30
CA LEU A 15 1.60 7.44 -10.96
C LEU A 15 1.34 7.51 -9.44
N THR A 16 2.13 6.79 -8.66
CA THR A 16 2.00 6.70 -7.20
C THR A 16 2.84 7.78 -6.53
N GLN A 17 2.24 8.51 -5.60
CA GLN A 17 2.98 9.41 -4.73
C GLN A 17 3.86 8.61 -3.76
N ALA A 18 5.09 9.06 -3.52
CA ALA A 18 5.92 8.52 -2.45
C ALA A 18 5.21 8.65 -1.09
N LEU A 19 5.08 7.54 -0.38
CA LEU A 19 4.39 7.46 0.90
C LEU A 19 5.38 7.38 2.06
N SER A 20 5.20 8.24 3.07
CA SER A 20 6.03 8.27 4.27
C SER A 20 5.25 8.85 5.46
N ILE A 21 5.86 8.83 6.65
CA ILE A 21 5.33 9.52 7.84
C ILE A 21 5.19 11.04 7.65
N PHE A 22 5.79 11.62 6.60
CA PHE A 22 5.65 13.03 6.22
C PHE A 22 4.56 13.27 5.18
N THR A 23 3.93 12.22 4.65
CA THR A 23 2.77 12.37 3.77
C THR A 23 1.61 12.93 4.60
N PRO A 24 1.09 14.12 4.27
CA PRO A 24 0.03 14.73 5.06
C PRO A 24 -1.24 13.87 4.98
N PRO A 25 -1.90 13.57 6.11
CA PRO A 25 -3.21 12.94 6.08
C PRO A 25 -4.27 13.91 5.54
N TRP A 26 -5.41 13.37 5.15
CA TRP A 26 -6.60 14.19 4.99
C TRP A 26 -6.94 14.89 6.32
N PRO A 27 -7.39 16.16 6.32
CA PRO A 27 -7.69 16.87 7.56
C PRO A 27 -8.64 16.10 8.48
N GLY A 28 -8.18 15.83 9.71
CA GLY A 28 -8.94 15.10 10.73
C GLY A 28 -8.79 13.58 10.69
N GLU A 29 -8.03 13.03 9.74
CA GLU A 29 -7.77 11.59 9.66
C GLU A 29 -6.43 11.19 10.32
N MET A 30 -6.28 9.89 10.57
CA MET A 30 -5.06 9.33 11.16
C MET A 30 -3.89 9.42 10.15
N PRO A 31 -2.75 10.03 10.53
CA PRO A 31 -1.54 10.00 9.70
C PRO A 31 -0.94 8.59 9.62
N LEU A 32 -0.10 8.37 8.60
CA LEU A 32 0.70 7.14 8.52
C LEU A 32 1.63 7.02 9.73
N GLN A 33 1.45 5.95 10.49
CA GLN A 33 2.32 5.55 11.60
C GLN A 33 3.11 4.31 11.22
N VAL A 34 4.42 4.33 11.45
CA VAL A 34 5.30 3.19 11.16
C VAL A 34 6.07 2.82 12.41
N HIS A 35 5.89 1.59 12.88
CA HIS A 35 6.65 1.01 13.98
C HIS A 35 7.62 -0.04 13.44
N PHE A 36 8.91 0.27 13.48
CA PHE A 36 9.96 -0.65 13.05
C PHE A 36 10.35 -1.61 14.17
N PHE A 37 10.50 -2.89 13.84
CA PHE A 37 11.03 -3.88 14.77
C PHE A 37 11.97 -4.84 14.04
N LYS A 38 12.98 -5.34 14.74
CA LYS A 38 13.89 -6.35 14.23
C LYS A 38 13.48 -7.71 14.79
N ARG A 39 13.21 -8.69 13.94
CA ARG A 39 13.21 -10.09 14.39
C ARG A 39 14.67 -10.52 14.47
N LEU A 40 15.22 -10.46 15.69
CA LEU A 40 16.55 -10.98 15.99
C LEU A 40 16.56 -12.49 15.75
N THR A 41 17.37 -12.92 14.79
CA THR A 41 17.90 -14.28 14.71
C THR A 41 19.42 -14.16 14.68
N GLY A 42 20.12 -15.07 15.38
CA GLY A 42 21.56 -15.25 15.19
C GLY A 42 22.50 -14.83 16.31
N SER A 43 22.08 -14.67 17.57
CA SER A 43 23.05 -14.93 18.65
C SER A 43 23.27 -16.45 18.70
N TRP A 44 24.52 -16.89 18.46
CA TRP A 44 24.94 -18.31 18.46
C TRP A 44 24.28 -19.23 17.39
N GLY A 45 24.39 -18.87 16.10
CA GLY A 45 24.09 -19.79 14.99
C GLY A 45 22.62 -19.85 14.53
N GLY A 46 21.77 -18.96 15.02
CA GLY A 46 20.39 -18.79 14.52
C GLY A 46 20.33 -18.17 13.11
N GLY A 47 19.39 -18.62 12.27
CA GLY A 47 19.27 -18.33 10.83
C GLY A 47 19.05 -16.86 10.42
N GLN A 48 18.53 -16.64 9.20
CA GLN A 48 18.41 -15.30 8.61
C GLN A 48 17.41 -14.41 9.35
N GLY A 49 17.85 -13.20 9.74
CA GLY A 49 17.02 -12.23 10.45
C GLY A 49 16.07 -11.49 9.52
N ALA A 50 14.98 -10.97 10.08
CA ALA A 50 14.01 -10.18 9.33
C ALA A 50 13.87 -8.79 9.93
N ASN A 51 13.86 -7.78 9.05
CA ASN A 51 13.37 -6.44 9.40
C ASN A 51 11.85 -6.46 9.25
N GLY A 52 11.12 -6.10 10.30
CA GLY A 52 9.67 -6.00 10.29
C GLY A 52 9.21 -4.57 10.52
N GLN A 53 8.02 -4.27 10.05
CA GLN A 53 7.33 -3.03 10.38
C GLN A 53 5.84 -3.31 10.59
N LEU A 54 5.23 -2.59 11.53
CA LEU A 54 3.78 -2.45 11.64
C LEU A 54 3.42 -1.08 11.10
N ILE A 55 2.37 -1.01 10.28
CA ILE A 55 1.89 0.23 9.68
C ILE A 55 0.42 0.40 10.00
N GLU A 56 0.04 1.64 10.30
CA GLU A 56 -1.34 2.06 10.51
C GLU A 56 -1.56 3.38 9.78
N TRP A 57 -2.64 3.51 9.03
CA TRP A 57 -2.96 4.72 8.26
C TRP A 57 -4.47 4.83 8.04
N SER A 58 -4.92 5.99 7.58
CA SER A 58 -6.23 6.12 6.95
C SER A 58 -6.21 5.65 5.49
N ASN A 59 -7.33 5.06 5.02
CA ASN A 59 -7.50 4.60 3.64
C ASN A 59 -7.40 5.72 2.59
N ASN A 60 -7.51 6.98 3.01
CA ASN A 60 -7.46 8.14 2.12
C ASN A 60 -6.07 8.79 2.06
N THR A 61 -5.02 8.08 2.50
CA THR A 61 -3.64 8.59 2.55
C THR A 61 -2.88 8.28 1.24
N GLY A 62 -2.24 9.28 0.64
CA GLY A 62 -1.42 9.12 -0.57
C GLY A 62 -2.23 8.78 -1.83
N THR A 63 -1.61 8.12 -2.82
CA THR A 63 -2.35 7.59 -3.99
C THR A 63 -3.14 6.36 -3.56
N HIS A 64 -4.47 6.42 -3.65
CA HIS A 64 -5.37 5.39 -3.14
C HIS A 64 -6.61 5.22 -4.02
N LEU A 65 -7.35 4.12 -3.79
CA LEU A 65 -8.64 3.83 -4.41
C LEU A 65 -9.76 4.05 -3.40
N VAL A 66 -10.82 4.77 -3.79
CA VAL A 66 -12.00 5.00 -2.96
C VAL A 66 -13.17 4.17 -3.47
N GLY A 67 -13.75 3.34 -2.61
CA GLY A 67 -14.96 2.57 -2.90
C GLY A 67 -16.25 3.37 -2.64
N PRO A 68 -17.39 3.01 -3.25
CA PRO A 68 -18.64 3.77 -3.13
C PRO A 68 -19.21 3.77 -1.70
N ARG A 69 -18.88 2.75 -0.89
CA ARG A 69 -19.26 2.71 0.53
C ARG A 69 -18.69 3.87 1.36
N ALA A 70 -17.60 4.51 0.92
CA ALA A 70 -17.07 5.69 1.58
C ALA A 70 -18.06 6.86 1.62
N PHE A 71 -19.00 6.91 0.67
CA PHE A 71 -20.00 7.99 0.56
C PHE A 71 -21.42 7.55 0.90
N HIS A 72 -21.70 6.24 0.86
CA HIS A 72 -23.01 5.68 1.16
C HIS A 72 -22.88 4.31 1.84
N SER A 73 -23.26 4.20 3.10
CA SER A 73 -23.04 2.99 3.92
C SER A 73 -23.65 1.71 3.33
N GLY A 74 -24.79 1.81 2.66
CA GLY A 74 -25.45 0.68 1.97
C GLY A 74 -24.82 0.26 0.64
N ALA A 75 -23.77 0.93 0.18
CA ALA A 75 -23.13 0.63 -1.11
C ALA A 75 -22.09 -0.51 -1.00
N ARG A 76 -21.58 -0.94 -2.17
CA ARG A 76 -20.58 -2.00 -2.33
C ARG A 76 -19.26 -1.70 -1.61
N ALA A 77 -18.65 -2.72 -0.97
CA ALA A 77 -17.34 -2.57 -0.34
C ALA A 77 -16.24 -2.43 -1.40
N ILE A 78 -15.11 -1.83 -1.05
CA ILE A 78 -13.92 -1.89 -1.91
C ILE A 78 -13.48 -3.34 -2.17
N ALA A 79 -13.61 -4.22 -1.17
CA ALA A 79 -13.28 -5.64 -1.26
C ALA A 79 -14.22 -6.44 -2.20
N ASP A 80 -15.39 -5.88 -2.55
CA ASP A 80 -16.37 -6.53 -3.41
C ASP A 80 -16.26 -6.05 -4.88
N ILE A 81 -15.28 -5.20 -5.20
CA ILE A 81 -15.08 -4.69 -6.57
C ILE A 81 -14.43 -5.78 -7.45
N PRO A 82 -15.06 -6.19 -8.58
CA PRO A 82 -14.43 -7.13 -9.51
C PRO A 82 -13.16 -6.53 -10.13
N LEU A 83 -12.11 -7.34 -10.27
CA LEU A 83 -10.85 -6.95 -10.92
C LEU A 83 -10.87 -7.17 -12.45
N THR A 84 -12.02 -7.56 -13.00
CA THR A 84 -12.18 -8.08 -14.37
C THR A 84 -13.19 -7.28 -15.16
#